data_AF-A0A0F9NGZ8-F1
#
_entry.id   AF-A0A0F9NGZ8-F1
#
_cell.length_a   1.000
_cell.length_b   1.000
_cell.length_c   1.000
_cell.angle_alpha   90.00
_cell.angle_beta   90.00
_cell.angle_gamma   90.00
#
_symmetry.space_group_name_H-M   'P 1'
#
loop_
_entity.id
_entity.type
_entity.pdbx_description
1 polymer ?
#
loop_
_entity_poly.entity_id
_entity_poly.type
_entity_poly.pdbx_seq_one_letter_code
_entity_poly.pdbx_strand_id
1 'polypeptide(L)' 'MSLKVGTTYKLRDKARRNAAIIAYKGANPDATLREMGTVFYISHVRVSKILKDSIKGE' A
#
# COMPACT_ATOMS: atom_id res chain seq x y z
N MET A 1 -16.21 0.43 14.67
CA MET A 1 -15.92 1.30 13.49
C MET A 1 -15.77 0.40 12.29
N SER A 2 -16.84 0.21 11.50
CA SER A 2 -16.82 -0.70 10.34
C SER A 2 -16.09 -0.02 9.18
N LEU A 3 -14.91 -0.53 8.82
CA LEU A 3 -14.15 -0.10 7.66
C LEU A 3 -14.91 -0.52 6.39
N LYS A 4 -15.58 0.42 5.74
CA LYS A 4 -16.23 0.21 4.43
C LYS A 4 -15.16 -0.12 3.39
N VAL A 5 -15.22 -1.35 2.87
CA VAL A 5 -14.56 -1.76 1.63
C VAL A 5 -15.04 -0.81 0.53
N GLY A 6 -14.12 -0.01 -0.03
CA GLY A 6 -14.43 1.03 -1.02
C GLY A 6 -13.77 2.38 -0.76
N THR A 7 -13.10 2.57 0.37
CA THR A 7 -12.36 3.81 0.63
C THR A 7 -11.04 3.80 -0.15
N THR A 8 -11.06 4.28 -1.39
CA THR A 8 -9.82 4.51 -2.16
C THR A 8 -8.99 5.54 -1.41
N TYR A 9 -7.85 5.14 -0.86
CA TYR A 9 -6.94 6.04 -0.17
C TYR A 9 -6.25 6.94 -1.21
N LYS A 10 -6.93 7.99 -1.70
CA LYS A 10 -6.29 9.11 -2.42
C LYS A 10 -5.46 9.93 -1.43
N LEU A 11 -4.45 9.29 -0.84
CA LEU A 11 -3.47 9.94 0.03
C LEU A 11 -2.61 10.82 -0.87
N ARG A 12 -2.84 12.13 -0.87
CA ARG A 12 -2.01 13.09 -1.61
C ARG A 12 -0.57 13.09 -1.07
N ASP A 13 -0.40 12.84 0.22
CA ASP A 13 0.90 12.69 0.87
C ASP A 13 1.58 11.36 0.55
N LYS A 14 2.71 11.45 -0.16
CA LYS A 14 3.54 10.31 -0.52
C LYS A 14 3.99 9.50 0.71
N ALA A 15 4.44 10.17 1.78
CA ALA A 15 4.92 9.51 2.99
C ALA A 15 3.80 8.70 3.67
N ARG A 16 2.61 9.27 3.82
CA ARG A 16 1.44 8.58 4.38
C ARG A 16 0.98 7.42 3.51
N ARG A 17 1.01 7.59 2.18
CA ARG A 17 0.67 6.50 1.24
C ARG A 17 1.64 5.33 1.37
N ASN A 18 2.94 5.60 1.44
CA ASN A 18 3.96 4.56 1.60
C ASN A 18 3.77 3.79 2.91
N ALA A 19 3.59 4.50 4.03
CA ALA A 19 3.34 3.89 5.33
C ALA A 19 2.07 3.02 5.31
N ALA A 20 0.98 3.49 4.69
CA ALA A 20 -0.25 2.73 4.55
C ALA A 20 -0.10 1.47 3.70
N ILE A 21 0.69 1.51 2.63
CA ILE A 21 1.00 0.34 1.79
C ILE A 21 1.78 -0.72 2.58
N ILE A 22 2.77 -0.30 3.37
CA ILE A 22 3.57 -1.20 4.21
C ILE A 22 2.69 -1.82 5.31
N ALA A 23 1.90 -1.01 6.01
CA ALA A 23 0.97 -1.49 7.03
C ALA A 23 -0.07 -2.46 6.45
N TYR A 24 -0.59 -2.18 5.25
CA TYR A 24 -1.54 -3.06 4.57
C TYR A 24 -0.92 -4.41 4.22
N LYS A 25 0.34 -4.46 3.76
CA LYS A 25 1.04 -5.73 3.48
C LYS A 25 1.31 -6.51 4.76
N GLY A 26 1.62 -5.82 5.86
CA GLY A 26 1.77 -6.46 7.18
C GLY A 26 0.46 -7.07 7.70
N ALA A 27 -0.67 -6.38 7.52
CA ALA A 27 -1.99 -6.88 7.90
C ALA A 27 -2.55 -7.94 6.94
N ASN A 28 -2.10 -7.94 5.68
CA ASN A 28 -2.55 -8.85 4.62
C ASN A 28 -1.33 -9.48 3.93
N PRO A 29 -0.67 -10.46 4.57
CA PRO A 29 0.54 -11.06 4.03
C PRO A 29 0.31 -11.73 2.67
N ASP A 30 -0.89 -12.24 2.39
CA ASP A 30 -1.26 -12.87 1.11
C ASP A 30 -1.66 -11.88 0.01
N ALA A 31 -1.84 -10.59 0.33
CA ALA A 31 -2.26 -9.61 -0.67
C ALA A 31 -1.23 -9.49 -1.79
N THR A 32 -1.70 -9.61 -3.04
CA THR A 32 -0.85 -9.47 -4.22
C THR A 32 -0.56 -8.00 -4.50
N LEU A 33 0.57 -7.72 -5.17
CA LEU A 33 0.92 -6.36 -5.59
C LEU A 33 -0.13 -5.73 -6.50
N ARG A 34 -0.86 -6.55 -7.27
CA ARG A 34 -1.92 -6.12 -8.17
C ARG A 34 -3.14 -5.64 -7.40
N GLU A 35 -3.59 -6.41 -6.41
CA GLU A 35 -4.69 -6.02 -5.53
C GLU A 35 -4.35 -4.74 -4.75
N MET A 36 -3.15 -4.68 -4.17
CA MET A 36 -2.68 -3.48 -3.47
C MET A 36 -2.66 -2.26 -4.40
N GLY A 37 -2.24 -2.43 -5.66
CA GLY A 37 -2.27 -1.35 -6.66
C GLY A 37 -3.68 -0.80 -6.90
N THR A 38 -4.68 -1.68 -6.95
CA THR A 38 -6.09 -1.29 -7.06
C THR A 38 -6.58 -0.55 -5.81
N VAL A 39 -6.24 -1.03 -4.61
CA VAL A 39 -6.65 -0.42 -3.32
C VAL A 39 -6.08 1.00 -3.17
N PHE A 40 -4.81 1.20 -3.49
CA PHE A 40 -4.10 2.47 -3.32
C PHE A 40 -4.08 3.35 -4.57
N TYR A 41 -4.73 2.92 -5.65
CA TYR A 41 -4.79 3.60 -6.93
C TYR A 41 -3.38 3.98 -7.46
N ILE A 42 -2.47 3.00 -7.46
CA ILE A 42 -1.11 3.11 -8.01
C ILE A 42 -0.72 1.85 -8.78
N SER A 43 0.29 1.94 -9.65
CA SER A 43 0.78 0.76 -10.34
C SER A 43 1.40 -0.26 -9.37
N HIS A 44 1.20 -1.55 -9.64
CA HIS A 44 1.79 -2.64 -8.85
C HIS A 44 3.34 -2.56 -8.82
N VAL A 45 3.96 -2.03 -9.89
CA VAL A 45 5.41 -1.74 -9.93
C VAL A 45 5.79 -0.72 -8.85
N ARG A 46 4.95 0.31 -8.66
CA ARG A 46 5.19 1.33 -7.63
C ARG A 46 5.00 0.76 -6.22
N VAL A 47 4.00 -0.11 -6.01
CA VAL A 47 3.83 -0.85 -4.75
C VAL A 47 5.09 -1.67 -4.45
N SER A 48 5.58 -2.45 -5.43
CA SER A 48 6.80 -3.25 -5.29
C SER A 48 8.00 -2.41 -4.89
N LYS A 49 8.19 -1.26 -5.55
CA LYS A 49 9.28 -0.33 -5.22
C LYS A 49 9.19 0.17 -3.78
N ILE A 50 8.00 0.59 -3.33
CA ILE A 50 7.79 1.09 -1.96
C ILE A 50 8.12 0.01 -0.92
N LEU A 51 7.68 -1.23 -1.14
CA LEU A 51 7.97 -2.33 -0.21
C LEU A 51 9.46 -2.66 -0.18
N LYS A 52 10.15 -2.67 -1.33
CA LYS A 52 11.60 -2.88 -1.40
C LYS A 52 12.40 -1.76 -0.73
N ASP A 53 12.03 -0.51 -0.98
CA ASP A 53 12.68 0.67 -0.37
C ASP A 53 12.50 0.67 1.16
N SER A 54 11.38 0.12 1.67
CA SER A 54 11.15 -0.03 3.13
C SER A 54 12.05 -1.06 3.80
N ILE A 55 12.55 -2.05 3.07
CA ILE A 55 13.44 -3.11 3.60
C ILE A 55 14.90 -2.67 3.54
N LYS A 56 15.25 -1.76 2.61
CA LYS A 56 16.62 -1.24 2.40
C LYS A 56 17.00 -0.06 3.30
N GLY A 57 16.11 0.39 4.18
CA GLY A 57 16.30 1.56 5.03
C GLY A 57 17.09 1.32 6.33
N GLU A 58 17.80 0.20 6.46
CA GLU A 58 18.81 -0.05 7.51
C GLU A 58 20.20 0.41 7.08
#